data_AF-A0A7S1JE93-F1
#
_entry.id   AF-A0A7S1JE93-F1
#
_cell.length_a   1.000
_cell.length_b   1.000
_cell.length_c   1.000
_cell.angle_alpha   90.00
_cell.angle_beta   90.00
_cell.angle_gamma   90.00
#
_symmetry.space_group_name_H-M   'P 1'
#
loop_
_entity.id
_entity.type
_entity.pdbx_description
1 polymer ?
#
loop_
_entity_poly.entity_id
_entity_poly.type
_entity_poly.pdbx_seq_one_letter_code
_entity_poly.pdbx_strand_id
1 'polypeptide(L)'
;MAVQSGARAIVVCDDVDEQAALHQMGVENVLDVRSPDLAARIRSFTIGQGVDAVLQCVSGDHMEAFLGALAAGGAFVDVWGDGPWSKRRVQEHCPPVVHHAFRLEELPDAAVASALDRVSAWLGTGGLVSPRRVVFEASKVVQAFRYLQGKGGYGKVVLSIGSASRQPVMPREETMLITGGYGALGLRVAKHLVSMGARYIVLVGRRGRTDDSQAGIQEMEQMGAQVMCEACDISQRDSAARLLARVSETMPALGAVYHAAGEL
;
A
#
# COMPACT_ATOMS: atom_id res chain seq x y z
N MET A 1 9.81 3.08 -21.01
CA MET A 1 9.53 4.47 -21.46
C MET A 1 10.68 5.02 -22.28
N ALA A 2 11.85 5.34 -21.71
CA ALA A 2 12.96 5.95 -22.46
C ALA A 2 13.32 5.21 -23.77
N VAL A 3 13.60 3.90 -23.69
CA VAL A 3 13.93 3.06 -24.86
C VAL A 3 12.82 3.06 -25.91
N GLN A 4 11.55 3.00 -25.48
CA GLN A 4 10.41 3.01 -26.38
C GLN A 4 10.13 4.38 -27.02
N SER A 5 10.58 5.47 -26.38
CA SER A 5 10.59 6.81 -26.97
C SER A 5 11.77 7.00 -27.95
N GLY A 6 12.54 5.96 -28.24
CA GLY A 6 13.71 6.01 -29.12
C GLY A 6 14.99 6.50 -28.45
N ALA A 7 14.97 6.76 -27.13
CA ALA A 7 16.16 7.19 -26.42
C ALA A 7 17.10 6.00 -26.16
N ARG A 8 18.40 6.22 -26.38
CA ARG A 8 19.42 5.26 -25.95
C ARG A 8 19.60 5.36 -24.44
N ALA A 9 19.21 4.31 -23.71
CA ALA A 9 19.31 4.27 -22.26
C ALA A 9 20.68 3.76 -21.81
N ILE A 10 21.23 4.41 -20.78
CA ILE A 10 22.33 3.93 -19.95
C ILE A 10 21.78 3.81 -18.53
N VAL A 11 21.83 2.61 -17.95
CA VAL A 11 21.26 2.35 -16.62
C VAL A 11 22.38 1.99 -15.65
N VAL A 12 22.35 2.59 -14.47
CA VAL A 12 23.33 2.34 -13.40
C VAL A 12 22.60 1.76 -12.20
N CYS A 13 22.98 0.55 -11.78
CA CYS A 13 22.35 -0.19 -10.67
C CYS A 13 23.35 -1.16 -10.04
N ASP A 14 23.19 -1.51 -8.75
CA ASP A 14 24.13 -2.34 -7.99
C ASP A 14 23.71 -3.82 -7.84
N ASP A 15 22.46 -4.13 -8.21
CA ASP A 15 21.86 -5.45 -8.11
C ASP A 15 22.11 -6.28 -9.38
N VAL A 16 22.74 -7.45 -9.22
CA VAL A 16 23.13 -8.32 -10.36
C VAL A 16 21.92 -8.91 -11.07
N ASP A 17 20.85 -9.22 -10.34
CA ASP A 17 19.63 -9.77 -10.93
C ASP A 17 18.89 -8.67 -11.73
N GLU A 18 18.92 -7.42 -11.26
CA GLU A 18 18.41 -6.26 -11.99
C GLU A 18 19.17 -6.04 -13.30
N GLN A 19 20.50 -6.10 -13.26
CA GLN A 19 21.34 -5.96 -14.45
C GLN A 19 21.00 -7.02 -15.50
N ALA A 20 20.88 -8.28 -15.08
CA ALA A 20 20.48 -9.38 -15.97
C ALA A 20 19.08 -9.16 -16.57
N ALA A 21 18.12 -8.69 -15.76
CA ALA A 21 16.77 -8.39 -16.23
C ALA A 21 16.74 -7.22 -17.23
N LEU A 22 17.52 -6.17 -16.99
CA LEU A 22 17.64 -5.03 -17.90
C LEU A 22 18.19 -5.45 -19.27
N HIS A 23 19.19 -6.33 -19.29
CA HIS A 23 19.70 -6.90 -20.55
C HIS A 23 18.65 -7.73 -21.30
N GLN A 24 17.84 -8.54 -20.60
CA GLN A 24 16.72 -9.25 -21.22
C GLN A 24 15.65 -8.30 -21.77
N MET A 25 15.51 -7.11 -21.20
CA MET A 25 14.62 -6.04 -21.67
C MET A 25 15.22 -5.21 -22.82
N GLY A 26 16.42 -5.56 -23.32
CA GLY A 26 17.09 -4.88 -24.42
C GLY A 26 17.84 -3.62 -24.03
N VAL A 27 18.12 -3.42 -22.74
CA VAL A 27 19.03 -2.35 -22.30
C VAL A 27 20.46 -2.82 -22.49
N GLU A 28 21.14 -2.26 -23.48
CA GLU A 28 22.51 -2.65 -23.83
C GLU A 28 23.54 -2.10 -22.83
N ASN A 29 23.36 -0.86 -22.38
CA ASN A 29 24.35 -0.13 -21.61
C ASN A 29 23.98 -0.15 -20.12
N VAL A 30 24.47 -1.15 -19.38
CA VAL A 30 24.23 -1.30 -17.93
C VAL A 30 25.55 -1.22 -17.18
N LEU A 31 25.61 -0.44 -16.10
CA LEU A 31 26.81 -0.30 -15.25
C LEU A 31 26.49 -0.58 -13.78
N ASP A 32 27.48 -1.14 -13.08
CA ASP A 32 27.47 -1.17 -11.62
C ASP A 32 27.75 0.22 -11.06
N VAL A 33 26.93 0.68 -10.11
CA VAL A 33 27.12 2.00 -9.45
C VAL A 33 28.47 2.12 -8.76
N ARG A 34 29.05 1.00 -8.30
CA ARG A 34 30.35 0.91 -7.64
C ARG A 34 31.53 0.90 -8.61
N SER A 35 31.28 0.98 -9.91
CA SER A 35 32.34 1.00 -10.91
C SER A 35 33.23 2.22 -10.70
N PRO A 36 34.57 2.06 -10.73
CA PRO A 36 35.47 3.21 -10.72
C PRO A 36 35.19 4.08 -11.96
N ASP A 37 35.47 5.38 -11.82
CA ASP A 37 35.37 6.37 -12.89
C ASP A 37 34.03 6.34 -13.65
N LEU A 38 32.93 6.21 -12.90
CA LEU A 38 31.58 6.03 -13.44
C LEU A 38 31.23 7.08 -14.52
N ALA A 39 31.63 8.35 -14.34
CA ALA A 39 31.46 9.41 -15.34
C ALA A 39 32.13 9.07 -16.68
N ALA A 40 33.41 8.67 -16.64
CA ALA A 40 34.17 8.32 -17.83
C ALA A 40 33.58 7.09 -18.53
N ARG A 41 33.11 6.10 -17.77
CA ARG A 41 32.45 4.91 -18.31
C ARG A 41 31.14 5.26 -19.01
N ILE A 42 30.31 6.13 -18.42
CA ILE A 42 29.08 6.61 -19.08
C ILE A 42 29.42 7.33 -20.38
N ARG A 43 30.40 8.26 -20.34
CA ARG A 43 30.85 9.02 -21.53
C ARG A 43 31.45 8.11 -22.61
N SER A 44 32.03 6.96 -22.25
CA SER A 44 32.58 6.02 -23.23
C SER A 44 31.50 5.45 -24.17
N PHE A 45 30.26 5.28 -23.69
CA PHE A 45 29.14 4.85 -24.53
C PHE A 45 28.73 5.88 -25.57
N THR A 46 29.07 7.15 -25.35
CA THR A 46 28.77 8.28 -26.24
C THR A 46 30.02 8.90 -26.85
N ILE A 47 31.13 8.15 -26.93
CA ILE A 47 32.40 8.58 -27.55
C ILE A 47 32.89 9.92 -26.97
N GLY A 48 32.71 10.10 -25.66
CA GLY A 48 33.13 11.31 -24.95
C GLY A 48 32.20 12.52 -25.07
N GLN A 49 31.04 12.41 -25.71
CA GLN A 49 30.07 13.51 -25.82
C GLN A 49 29.33 13.77 -24.49
N GLY A 50 29.07 12.72 -23.72
CA GLY A 50 28.18 12.77 -22.56
C GLY A 50 26.74 12.39 -22.90
N VAL A 51 25.83 12.56 -21.94
CA VAL A 51 24.39 12.27 -22.10
C VAL A 51 23.57 13.55 -22.08
N ASP A 52 22.44 13.56 -22.80
CA ASP A 52 21.54 14.72 -22.87
C ASP A 52 20.74 14.93 -21.58
N ALA A 53 20.47 13.85 -20.86
CA ALA A 53 19.72 13.91 -19.62
C ALA A 53 20.17 12.82 -18.64
N VAL A 54 20.15 13.16 -17.36
CA VAL A 54 20.31 12.24 -16.22
C VAL A 54 19.04 12.30 -15.39
N LEU A 55 18.45 11.12 -15.11
CA LEU A 55 17.41 10.95 -14.11
C LEU A 55 18.03 10.33 -12.86
N GLN A 56 18.28 11.15 -11.85
CA GLN A 56 18.96 10.75 -10.62
C GLN A 56 17.98 10.15 -9.63
N CYS A 57 18.00 8.81 -9.51
CA CYS A 57 17.17 8.06 -8.56
C CYS A 57 17.97 7.44 -7.41
N VAL A 58 19.30 7.56 -7.40
CA VAL A 58 20.17 6.93 -6.39
C VAL A 58 20.50 7.95 -5.29
N SER A 59 20.40 7.54 -4.03
CA SER A 59 20.87 8.35 -2.90
C SER A 59 22.39 8.17 -2.68
N GLY A 60 23.08 9.20 -2.19
CA GLY A 60 24.52 9.16 -1.87
C GLY A 60 25.43 9.90 -2.86
N ASP A 61 26.74 9.65 -2.75
CA ASP A 61 27.81 10.50 -3.31
C ASP A 61 28.12 10.29 -4.81
N HIS A 62 27.15 9.84 -5.61
CA HIS A 62 27.34 9.59 -7.04
C HIS A 62 27.01 10.80 -7.93
N MET A 63 26.50 11.89 -7.34
CA MET A 63 26.07 13.07 -8.08
C MET A 63 27.17 13.68 -8.95
N GLU A 64 28.41 13.78 -8.45
CA GLU A 64 29.53 14.33 -9.24
C GLU A 64 29.81 13.50 -10.49
N ALA A 65 29.73 12.17 -10.37
CA ALA A 65 29.94 11.28 -11.50
C ALA A 65 28.85 11.45 -12.56
N PHE A 66 27.59 11.60 -12.15
CA PHE A 66 26.49 11.80 -13.09
C PHE A 66 26.49 13.20 -13.72
N LEU A 67 26.85 14.24 -12.97
CA LEU A 67 27.06 15.58 -13.52
C LEU A 67 28.21 15.57 -14.54
N GLY A 68 29.35 14.95 -14.20
CA GLY A 68 30.48 14.80 -15.12
C GLY A 68 30.17 13.97 -16.37
N ALA A 69 29.08 13.20 -16.37
CA ALA A 69 28.62 12.45 -17.51
C ALA A 69 27.72 13.25 -18.47
N LEU A 70 27.17 14.39 -18.05
CA LEU A 70 26.32 15.22 -18.90
C LEU A 70 27.11 15.88 -20.03
N ALA A 71 26.44 16.04 -21.17
CA ALA A 71 26.89 16.93 -22.23
C ALA A 71 26.65 18.40 -21.81
N ALA A 72 27.31 19.33 -22.50
CA ALA A 72 27.07 20.76 -22.30
C ALA A 72 25.59 21.10 -22.59
N GLY A 73 24.92 21.76 -21.65
CA GLY A 73 23.49 22.07 -21.76
C GLY A 73 22.54 20.90 -21.44
N GLY A 74 23.07 19.74 -21.03
CA GLY A 74 22.25 18.59 -20.64
C GLY A 74 21.38 18.85 -19.42
N ALA A 75 20.35 18.01 -19.23
CA ALA A 75 19.38 18.13 -18.15
C ALA A 75 19.68 17.17 -16.99
N PHE A 76 19.84 17.71 -15.79
CA PHE A 76 19.92 16.94 -14.54
C PHE A 76 18.55 16.95 -13.85
N VAL A 77 17.91 15.79 -13.71
CA VAL A 77 16.60 15.63 -13.08
C VAL A 77 16.76 14.89 -11.76
N ASP A 78 16.48 15.56 -10.64
CA ASP A 78 16.61 15.04 -9.28
C ASP A 78 15.21 14.78 -8.68
N VAL A 79 14.89 13.51 -8.45
CA VAL A 79 13.58 13.09 -7.90
C VAL A 79 13.54 13.06 -6.37
N TRP A 80 14.68 13.21 -5.69
CA TRP A 80 14.72 13.24 -4.23
C TRP A 80 14.50 14.65 -3.68
N GLY A 81 14.85 15.68 -4.46
CA GLY A 81 14.57 17.08 -4.14
C GLY A 81 15.27 17.65 -2.90
N ASP A 82 15.95 16.83 -2.11
CA ASP A 82 16.34 17.16 -0.74
C ASP A 82 17.85 17.34 -0.54
N GLY A 83 18.35 18.47 -1.05
CA GLY A 83 19.58 19.03 -0.51
C GLY A 83 19.90 20.44 -1.01
N PRO A 84 20.14 21.44 -0.14
CA PRO A 84 20.72 22.73 -0.57
C PRO A 84 22.10 22.56 -1.26
N TRP A 85 22.75 21.42 -1.01
CA TRP A 85 24.02 21.01 -1.63
C TRP A 85 23.89 20.61 -3.12
N SER A 86 22.74 20.08 -3.56
CA SER A 86 22.56 19.68 -4.97
C SER A 86 22.34 20.89 -5.88
N LYS A 87 21.48 21.84 -5.51
CA LYS A 87 21.22 23.05 -6.31
C LYS A 87 22.48 23.87 -6.58
N ARG A 88 23.28 24.13 -5.55
CA ARG A 88 24.52 24.91 -5.67
C ARG A 88 25.54 24.20 -6.54
N ARG A 89 25.78 22.91 -6.32
CA ARG A 89 26.75 22.12 -7.10
C ARG A 89 26.37 21.98 -8.57
N VAL A 90 25.08 21.84 -8.87
CA VAL A 90 24.59 21.80 -10.26
C VAL A 90 24.76 23.18 -10.93
N GLN A 91 24.50 24.28 -10.20
CA GLN A 91 24.72 25.65 -10.70
C GLN A 91 26.20 25.99 -10.93
N GLU A 92 27.08 25.49 -10.07
CA GLU A 92 28.53 25.68 -10.17
C GLU A 92 29.19 24.69 -11.15
N HIS A 93 28.44 23.75 -11.72
CA HIS A 93 28.96 22.77 -12.67
C HIS A 93 29.34 23.43 -14.00
N CYS A 94 30.46 22.99 -14.59
CA CYS A 94 30.96 23.43 -15.88
C CYS A 94 31.27 22.21 -16.75
N PRO A 95 30.67 22.07 -17.95
CA PRO A 95 29.79 23.04 -18.63
C PRO A 95 28.43 23.22 -17.94
N PRO A 96 27.73 24.35 -18.15
CA PRO A 96 26.43 24.59 -17.52
C PRO A 96 25.40 23.55 -17.95
N VAL A 97 24.52 23.18 -17.01
CA VAL A 97 23.47 22.17 -17.19
C VAL A 97 22.13 22.73 -16.70
N VAL A 98 21.03 22.17 -17.22
CA VAL A 98 19.67 22.51 -16.78
C VAL A 98 19.32 21.65 -15.58
N HIS A 99 18.87 22.26 -14.48
CA HIS A 99 18.49 21.52 -13.27
C HIS A 99 16.96 21.48 -13.09
N HIS A 100 16.41 20.27 -12.96
CA HIS A 100 15.03 20.03 -12.59
C HIS A 100 14.98 19.22 -11.29
N ALA A 101 14.66 19.88 -10.18
CA ALA A 101 14.37 19.20 -8.91
C ALA A 101 12.86 19.24 -8.68
N PHE A 102 12.25 18.09 -8.43
CA PHE A 102 10.84 18.04 -8.05
C PHE A 102 10.60 16.91 -7.05
N ARG A 103 9.68 17.15 -6.11
CA ARG A 103 9.11 16.13 -5.25
C ARG A 103 7.68 15.85 -5.67
N LEU A 104 7.32 14.57 -5.72
CA LEU A 104 5.99 14.16 -6.22
C LEU A 104 4.88 14.75 -5.34
N GLU A 105 5.11 14.85 -4.03
CA GLU A 105 4.23 15.44 -3.04
C GLU A 105 4.04 16.96 -3.16
N GLU A 106 4.91 17.65 -3.89
CA GLU A 106 4.81 19.10 -4.15
C GLU A 106 4.06 19.42 -5.45
N LEU A 107 3.76 18.41 -6.27
CA LEU A 107 3.06 18.61 -7.53
C LEU A 107 1.57 18.84 -7.30
N PRO A 108 0.92 19.73 -8.07
CA PRO A 108 -0.52 19.90 -8.03
C PRO A 108 -1.26 18.61 -8.41
N ASP A 109 -2.38 18.32 -7.76
CA ASP A 109 -3.22 17.14 -8.03
C ASP A 109 -3.55 16.96 -9.52
N ALA A 110 -3.83 18.07 -10.22
CA ALA A 110 -4.12 18.05 -11.67
C ALA A 110 -2.93 17.55 -12.51
N ALA A 111 -1.70 17.87 -12.11
CA ALA A 111 -0.49 17.39 -12.78
C ALA A 111 -0.28 15.89 -12.50
N VAL A 112 -0.52 15.45 -11.27
CA VAL A 112 -0.45 14.03 -10.89
C VAL A 112 -1.51 13.21 -11.66
N ALA A 113 -2.75 13.68 -11.71
CA ALA A 113 -3.83 13.03 -12.46
C ALA A 113 -3.48 12.90 -13.96
N SER A 114 -3.03 13.98 -14.59
CA SER A 114 -2.59 13.96 -15.99
C SER A 114 -1.43 12.99 -16.25
N ALA A 115 -0.47 12.89 -15.32
CA ALA A 115 0.62 11.92 -15.41
C ALA A 115 0.11 10.47 -15.29
N LEU A 116 -0.83 10.20 -14.38
CA LEU A 116 -1.46 8.88 -14.21
C LEU A 116 -2.27 8.47 -15.44
N ASP A 117 -2.99 9.39 -16.08
CA ASP A 117 -3.73 9.13 -17.32
C ASP A 117 -2.78 8.69 -18.45
N ARG A 118 -1.65 9.38 -18.60
CA ARG A 118 -0.61 9.03 -19.59
C ARG A 118 -0.01 7.65 -19.33
N VAL A 119 0.32 7.35 -18.08
CA VAL A 119 0.84 6.03 -17.67
C VAL A 119 -0.20 4.94 -17.94
N SER A 120 -1.47 5.19 -17.61
CA SER A 120 -2.57 4.26 -17.85
C SER A 120 -2.78 3.98 -19.34
N ALA A 121 -2.71 5.02 -20.18
CA ALA A 121 -2.78 4.87 -21.63
C ALA A 121 -1.63 4.00 -22.18
N TRP A 122 -0.40 4.23 -21.71
CA TRP A 122 0.76 3.41 -22.11
C TRP A 122 0.67 1.96 -21.63
N LEU A 123 0.12 1.71 -20.44
CA LEU A 123 -0.16 0.34 -19.98
C LEU A 123 -1.19 -0.33 -20.90
N GLY A 124 -2.26 0.38 -21.28
CA GLY A 124 -3.31 -0.12 -22.15
C GLY A 124 -2.83 -0.51 -23.56
N THR A 125 -1.81 0.16 -24.09
CA THR A 125 -1.22 -0.15 -25.40
C THR A 125 -0.08 -1.17 -25.34
N GLY A 126 0.27 -1.68 -24.16
CA GLY A 126 1.45 -2.54 -23.97
C GLY A 126 2.79 -1.80 -24.06
N GLY A 127 2.77 -0.46 -24.11
CA GLY A 127 3.95 0.40 -24.02
C GLY A 127 4.61 0.42 -22.64
N LEU A 128 4.05 -0.26 -21.64
CA LEU A 128 4.71 -0.40 -20.35
C LEU A 128 4.68 -1.86 -19.91
N VAL A 129 5.88 -2.43 -19.76
CA VAL A 129 6.03 -3.73 -19.11
C VAL A 129 5.94 -3.49 -17.61
N SER A 130 5.05 -4.23 -16.95
CA SER A 130 4.94 -4.19 -15.49
C SER A 130 6.26 -4.65 -14.87
N PRO A 131 6.85 -3.91 -13.92
CA PRO A 131 8.08 -4.34 -13.27
C PRO A 131 7.85 -5.64 -12.50
N ARG A 132 8.93 -6.34 -12.17
CA ARG A 132 8.88 -7.49 -11.26
C ARG A 132 8.13 -7.10 -9.99
N ARG A 133 7.15 -7.93 -9.58
CA ARG A 133 6.37 -7.73 -8.36
C ARG A 133 6.75 -8.79 -7.34
N VAL A 134 7.03 -8.36 -6.12
CA VAL A 134 7.19 -9.24 -4.96
C VAL A 134 5.98 -9.03 -4.07
N VAL A 135 5.06 -9.99 -4.11
CA VAL A 135 3.74 -9.84 -3.49
C VAL A 135 3.74 -10.50 -2.12
N PHE A 136 3.36 -9.74 -1.10
CA PHE A 136 3.06 -10.24 0.25
C PHE A 136 1.58 -10.03 0.53
N GLU A 137 0.95 -10.92 1.29
CA GLU A 137 -0.37 -10.61 1.86
C GLU A 137 -0.25 -9.44 2.83
N ALA A 138 -1.30 -8.63 2.94
CA ALA A 138 -1.35 -7.51 3.89
C ALA A 138 -1.09 -7.97 5.35
N SER A 139 -1.52 -9.18 5.71
CA SER A 139 -1.24 -9.83 6.99
C SER A 139 0.26 -10.04 7.26
N LYS A 140 1.07 -10.09 6.21
CA LYS A 140 2.53 -10.31 6.24
C LYS A 140 3.33 -9.01 6.06
N VAL A 141 2.73 -7.85 6.35
CA VAL A 141 3.38 -6.54 6.19
C VAL A 141 4.76 -6.45 6.86
N VAL A 142 4.94 -7.03 8.05
CA VAL A 142 6.25 -7.04 8.73
C VAL A 142 7.31 -7.81 7.93
N GLN A 143 6.92 -8.91 7.27
CA GLN A 143 7.84 -9.65 6.39
C GLN A 143 8.18 -8.85 5.14
N ALA A 144 7.22 -8.13 4.57
CA ALA A 144 7.46 -7.23 3.45
C ALA A 144 8.47 -6.11 3.82
N PHE A 145 8.33 -5.51 5.00
CA PHE A 145 9.30 -4.54 5.50
C PHE A 145 10.68 -5.15 5.76
N ARG A 146 10.75 -6.37 6.33
CA ARG A 146 12.03 -7.08 6.50
C ARG A 146 12.70 -7.39 5.17
N TYR A 147 11.91 -7.74 4.15
CA TYR A 147 12.42 -7.94 2.79
C TYR A 147 13.02 -6.66 2.20
N LEU A 148 12.37 -5.51 2.42
CA LEU A 148 12.88 -4.18 2.03
C LEU A 148 14.13 -3.75 2.82
N GLN A 149 14.27 -4.20 4.07
CA GLN A 149 15.42 -3.89 4.93
C GLN A 149 16.63 -4.80 4.66
N GLY A 150 16.40 -6.05 4.27
CA GLY A 150 17.42 -6.80 3.52
C GLY A 150 17.74 -6.02 2.24
N LYS A 151 18.83 -6.32 1.53
CA LYS A 151 19.16 -5.63 0.26
C LYS A 151 17.98 -5.53 -0.73
N GLY A 152 16.92 -6.31 -0.52
CA GLY A 152 15.77 -6.39 -1.39
C GLY A 152 16.19 -7.04 -2.69
N GLY A 153 15.20 -7.47 -3.46
CA GLY A 153 15.40 -7.68 -4.88
C GLY A 153 14.85 -6.48 -5.63
N TYR A 154 15.27 -6.31 -6.88
CA TYR A 154 14.74 -5.28 -7.76
C TYR A 154 13.24 -5.45 -8.07
N GLY A 155 12.59 -4.34 -8.42
CA GLY A 155 11.17 -4.28 -8.77
C GLY A 155 10.30 -3.57 -7.72
N LYS A 156 9.06 -4.03 -7.55
CA LYS A 156 8.08 -3.44 -6.64
C LYS A 156 7.57 -4.46 -5.63
N VAL A 157 7.72 -4.12 -4.35
CA VAL A 157 7.06 -4.83 -3.25
C VAL A 157 5.60 -4.40 -3.21
N VAL A 158 4.68 -5.35 -3.27
CA VAL A 158 3.23 -5.11 -3.33
C VAL A 158 2.57 -5.84 -2.17
N LEU A 159 1.72 -5.13 -1.43
CA LEU A 159 0.83 -5.77 -0.46
C LEU A 159 -0.48 -6.13 -1.17
N SER A 160 -0.75 -7.43 -1.28
CA SER A 160 -2.08 -7.93 -1.65
C SER A 160 -2.98 -7.77 -0.44
N ILE A 161 -3.83 -6.75 -0.51
CA ILE A 161 -5.03 -6.70 0.31
C ILE A 161 -5.95 -7.71 -0.36
N GLY A 162 -6.16 -8.85 0.30
CA GLY A 162 -6.97 -9.93 -0.28
C GLY A 162 -8.27 -9.36 -0.83
N SER A 163 -8.72 -9.90 -1.97
CA SER A 163 -10.10 -9.69 -2.39
C SER A 163 -11.01 -10.47 -1.44
N ALA A 164 -11.08 -10.07 -0.18
CA ALA A 164 -12.26 -10.34 0.60
C ALA A 164 -13.40 -9.76 -0.25
N SER A 165 -14.21 -10.67 -0.79
CA SER A 165 -15.37 -10.39 -1.63
C SER A 165 -16.01 -9.08 -1.21
N ARG A 166 -16.08 -8.12 -2.13
CA ARG A 166 -16.68 -6.80 -1.90
C ARG A 166 -18.20 -6.83 -1.76
N GLN A 167 -18.75 -7.96 -1.33
CA GLN A 167 -20.03 -8.06 -0.66
C GLN A 167 -19.78 -8.83 0.64
N PRO A 168 -19.95 -8.22 1.82
CA PRO A 168 -20.30 -9.04 2.97
C PRO A 168 -21.58 -9.79 2.56
N VAL A 169 -21.48 -11.10 2.34
CA VAL A 169 -22.65 -11.96 2.37
C VAL A 169 -23.11 -11.87 3.81
N MET A 170 -23.95 -10.87 4.10
CA MET A 170 -24.63 -10.79 5.39
C MET A 170 -25.59 -11.96 5.39
N PRO A 171 -25.34 -13.00 6.19
CA PRO A 171 -26.22 -14.15 6.21
C PRO A 171 -27.48 -13.70 6.94
N ARG A 172 -28.49 -13.32 6.17
CA ARG A 172 -29.79 -12.82 6.68
C ARG A 172 -30.47 -13.82 7.61
N GLU A 173 -30.09 -15.09 7.50
CA GLU A 173 -30.65 -16.24 8.22
C GLU A 173 -29.71 -16.79 9.30
N GLU A 174 -28.58 -16.12 9.60
CA GLU A 174 -27.68 -16.54 10.68
C GLU A 174 -27.67 -15.54 11.83
N THR A 175 -27.33 -16.05 13.02
CA THR A 175 -27.27 -15.29 14.26
C THR A 175 -25.94 -14.58 14.41
N MET A 176 -25.99 -13.28 14.74
CA MET A 176 -24.83 -12.46 15.07
C MET A 176 -24.76 -12.27 16.59
N LEU A 177 -23.75 -12.86 17.24
CA LEU A 177 -23.55 -12.74 18.68
C LEU A 177 -22.55 -11.63 19.00
N ILE A 178 -22.90 -10.74 19.90
CA ILE A 178 -22.12 -9.54 20.22
C ILE A 178 -21.82 -9.53 21.73
N THR A 179 -20.58 -9.80 22.11
CA THR A 179 -20.13 -9.65 23.50
C THR A 179 -19.85 -8.18 23.79
N GLY A 180 -20.09 -7.75 25.03
CA GLY A 180 -20.13 -6.31 25.34
C GLY A 180 -21.28 -5.61 24.60
N GLY A 181 -22.33 -6.34 24.22
CA GLY A 181 -23.39 -5.89 23.32
C GLY A 181 -24.21 -4.72 23.84
N TYR A 182 -24.21 -4.50 25.16
CA TYR A 182 -24.90 -3.38 25.81
C TYR A 182 -24.06 -2.10 25.89
N GLY A 183 -22.75 -2.16 25.56
CA GLY A 183 -21.88 -0.98 25.54
C GLY A 183 -22.08 -0.12 24.30
N ALA A 184 -21.54 1.11 24.32
CA ALA A 184 -21.68 2.07 23.21
C ALA A 184 -21.20 1.51 21.87
N LEU A 185 -20.07 0.79 21.85
CA LEU A 185 -19.54 0.14 20.65
C LEU A 185 -20.40 -1.06 20.24
N GLY A 186 -20.76 -1.94 21.19
CA GLY A 186 -21.57 -3.12 20.93
C GLY A 186 -22.93 -2.79 20.30
N LEU A 187 -23.63 -1.79 20.84
CA LEU A 187 -24.91 -1.32 20.30
C LEU A 187 -24.76 -0.70 18.90
N ARG A 188 -23.68 0.05 18.65
CA ARG A 188 -23.42 0.63 17.33
C ARG A 188 -23.12 -0.44 16.28
N VAL A 189 -22.33 -1.45 16.64
CA VAL A 189 -22.06 -2.62 15.79
C VAL A 189 -23.36 -3.36 15.50
N ALA A 190 -24.17 -3.65 16.53
CA ALA A 190 -25.45 -4.34 16.37
C ALA A 190 -26.39 -3.60 15.40
N LYS A 191 -26.59 -2.29 15.59
CA LYS A 191 -27.41 -1.46 14.70
C LYS A 191 -26.90 -1.46 13.26
N HIS A 192 -25.58 -1.37 13.09
CA HIS A 192 -24.99 -1.42 11.76
C HIS A 192 -25.20 -2.77 11.06
N LEU A 193 -25.11 -3.87 11.79
CA LEU A 193 -25.39 -5.20 11.24
C LEU A 193 -26.84 -5.34 10.82
N VAL A 194 -27.78 -4.82 11.62
CA VAL A 194 -29.21 -4.78 11.26
C VAL A 194 -29.45 -3.90 10.04
N SER A 195 -28.78 -2.73 9.94
CA SER A 195 -28.88 -1.87 8.75
C SER A 195 -28.33 -2.52 7.48
N MET A 196 -27.40 -3.49 7.62
CA MET A 196 -26.89 -4.31 6.52
C MET A 196 -27.74 -5.56 6.25
N GLY A 197 -28.82 -5.78 6.99
CA GLY A 197 -29.79 -6.85 6.76
C GLY A 197 -29.71 -8.05 7.69
N ALA A 198 -28.91 -8.00 8.76
CA ALA A 198 -28.94 -9.02 9.81
C ALA A 198 -30.30 -9.02 10.53
N ARG A 199 -30.91 -10.20 10.68
CA ARG A 199 -32.23 -10.36 11.33
C ARG A 199 -32.15 -10.94 12.73
N TYR A 200 -31.04 -11.57 13.10
CA TYR A 200 -30.91 -12.32 14.35
C TYR A 200 -29.70 -11.80 15.12
N ILE A 201 -29.95 -11.06 16.20
CA ILE A 201 -28.91 -10.44 17.02
C ILE A 201 -28.96 -11.03 18.43
N VAL A 202 -27.80 -11.36 19.00
CA VAL A 202 -27.67 -11.75 20.41
C VAL A 202 -26.74 -10.75 21.10
N LEU A 203 -27.27 -9.95 22.01
CA LEU A 203 -26.48 -9.05 22.84
C LEU A 203 -26.11 -9.74 24.14
N VAL A 204 -24.81 -9.72 24.46
CA VAL A 204 -24.26 -10.40 25.62
C VAL A 204 -23.46 -9.42 26.46
N GLY A 205 -23.67 -9.44 27.77
CA GLY A 205 -22.83 -8.73 28.72
C GLY A 205 -23.08 -9.20 30.15
N ARG A 206 -22.14 -8.92 31.06
CA ARG A 206 -22.19 -9.43 32.45
C ARG A 206 -23.49 -9.06 33.18
N ARG A 207 -24.00 -7.85 32.97
CA ARG A 207 -25.17 -7.31 33.67
C ARG A 207 -26.50 -7.50 32.92
N GLY A 208 -26.46 -8.01 31.69
CA GLY A 208 -27.64 -8.04 30.82
C GLY A 208 -28.11 -6.64 30.40
N ARG A 209 -29.40 -6.54 30.05
CA ARG A 209 -30.05 -5.32 29.56
C ARG A 209 -30.02 -4.21 30.62
N THR A 210 -29.58 -3.02 30.22
CA THR A 210 -29.59 -1.78 31.03
C THR A 210 -30.55 -0.76 30.41
N ASP A 211 -30.97 0.23 31.21
CA ASP A 211 -31.85 1.33 30.75
C ASP A 211 -31.24 2.06 29.54
N ASP A 212 -29.92 2.34 29.58
CA ASP A 212 -29.18 2.99 28.49
C ASP A 212 -29.20 2.19 27.17
N SER A 213 -29.34 0.86 27.25
CA SER A 213 -29.34 -0.02 26.07
C SER A 213 -30.73 -0.18 25.45
N GLN A 214 -31.79 0.17 26.17
CA GLN A 214 -33.17 -0.14 25.79
C GLN A 214 -33.61 0.56 24.50
N ALA A 215 -33.29 1.86 24.37
CA ALA A 215 -33.61 2.61 23.15
C ALA A 215 -32.92 2.01 21.91
N GLY A 216 -31.67 1.54 22.06
CA GLY A 216 -30.93 0.92 20.96
C GLY A 216 -31.48 -0.45 20.56
N ILE A 217 -31.98 -1.23 21.52
CA ILE A 217 -32.62 -2.52 21.26
C ILE A 217 -33.95 -2.32 20.51
N GLN A 218 -34.79 -1.41 20.99
CA GLN A 218 -36.08 -1.10 20.36
C GLN A 218 -35.92 -0.62 18.91
N GLU A 219 -34.91 0.21 18.63
CA GLU A 219 -34.61 0.65 17.27
C GLU A 219 -34.28 -0.53 16.34
N MET A 220 -33.48 -1.49 16.80
CA MET A 220 -33.17 -2.70 16.02
C MET A 220 -34.40 -3.59 15.80
N GLU A 221 -35.26 -3.73 16.80
CA GLU A 221 -36.52 -4.47 16.68
C GLU A 221 -37.48 -3.81 15.69
N GLN A 222 -37.57 -2.47 15.69
CA GLN A 222 -38.33 -1.70 14.70
C GLN A 222 -37.79 -1.83 13.28
N MET A 223 -36.48 -2.03 13.12
CA MET A 223 -35.84 -2.35 11.84
C MET A 223 -36.08 -3.80 11.39
N GLY A 224 -36.78 -4.61 12.19
CA GLY A 224 -37.16 -5.99 11.87
C GLY A 224 -36.17 -7.06 12.35
N ALA A 225 -35.26 -6.73 13.27
CA ALA A 225 -34.38 -7.72 13.89
C ALA A 225 -35.02 -8.36 15.13
N GLN A 226 -34.83 -9.68 15.29
CA GLN A 226 -35.06 -10.40 16.54
C GLN A 226 -33.81 -10.27 17.42
N VAL A 227 -33.96 -9.62 18.58
CA VAL A 227 -32.86 -9.36 19.51
C VAL A 227 -33.00 -10.23 20.76
N MET A 228 -32.07 -11.17 20.96
CA MET A 228 -31.95 -11.91 22.21
C MET A 228 -30.97 -11.19 23.15
N CYS A 229 -31.35 -11.05 24.41
CA CYS A 229 -30.56 -10.36 25.43
C CYS A 229 -30.12 -11.34 26.52
N GLU A 230 -28.81 -11.56 26.66
CA GLU A 230 -28.25 -12.51 27.61
C GLU A 230 -27.30 -11.85 28.61
N ALA A 231 -27.56 -12.12 29.89
CA ALA A 231 -26.61 -11.85 30.97
C ALA A 231 -25.61 -13.02 31.04
N CYS A 232 -24.38 -12.80 30.62
CA CYS A 232 -23.33 -13.82 30.63
C CYS A 232 -21.95 -13.19 30.82
N ASP A 233 -21.15 -13.80 31.69
CA ASP A 233 -19.72 -13.53 31.78
C ASP A 233 -18.97 -14.43 30.79
N ILE A 234 -18.49 -13.84 29.68
CA ILE A 234 -17.80 -14.59 28.63
C ILE A 234 -16.40 -15.05 29.05
N SER A 235 -15.84 -14.53 30.15
CA SER A 235 -14.57 -15.02 30.70
C SER A 235 -14.71 -16.41 31.35
N GLN A 236 -15.93 -16.79 31.72
CA GLN A 236 -16.24 -18.08 32.35
C GLN A 236 -16.66 -19.11 31.31
N ARG A 237 -15.85 -20.16 31.13
CA ARG A 237 -16.05 -21.19 30.10
C ARG A 237 -17.44 -21.85 30.17
N ASP A 238 -17.89 -22.23 31.36
CA ASP A 238 -19.19 -22.88 31.53
C ASP A 238 -20.35 -21.93 31.26
N SER A 239 -20.16 -20.63 31.53
CA SER A 239 -21.15 -19.60 31.20
C SER A 239 -21.28 -19.42 29.69
N ALA A 240 -20.15 -19.36 28.98
CA ALA A 240 -20.13 -19.31 27.52
C ALA A 240 -20.75 -20.56 26.88
N ALA A 241 -20.50 -21.75 27.43
CA ALA A 241 -21.10 -22.99 26.95
C ALA A 241 -22.63 -22.99 27.08
N ARG A 242 -23.17 -22.54 28.23
CA ARG A 242 -24.62 -22.41 28.43
C ARG A 242 -25.25 -21.38 27.49
N LEU A 243 -24.58 -20.24 27.29
CA LEU A 243 -25.00 -19.22 26.33
C LEU A 243 -25.11 -19.81 24.91
N LEU A 244 -24.08 -20.49 24.44
CA LEU A 244 -24.06 -21.07 23.09
C LEU A 244 -25.12 -22.16 22.92
N ALA A 245 -25.34 -23.00 23.93
CA ALA A 245 -26.43 -23.98 23.92
C ALA A 245 -27.80 -23.29 23.77
N ARG A 246 -28.05 -22.25 24.57
CA ARG A 246 -29.30 -21.49 24.49
C ARG A 246 -29.49 -20.81 23.14
N VAL A 247 -28.43 -20.19 22.58
CA VAL A 247 -28.46 -19.60 21.23
C VAL A 247 -28.83 -20.65 20.19
N SER A 248 -28.27 -21.86 20.27
CA SER A 248 -28.58 -22.93 19.32
C SER A 248 -30.01 -23.48 19.42
N GLU A 249 -30.66 -23.32 20.57
CA GLU A 249 -32.04 -23.75 20.79
C GLU A 249 -33.07 -22.69 20.35
N THR A 250 -32.74 -21.40 20.47
CA THR A 250 -33.70 -20.29 20.31
C THR A 250 -33.52 -19.46 19.05
N MET A 251 -32.36 -19.55 18.40
CA MET A 251 -32.00 -18.73 17.26
C MET A 251 -31.51 -19.60 16.08
N PRO A 252 -31.49 -19.06 14.84
CA PRO A 252 -30.84 -19.74 13.73
C PRO A 252 -29.34 -19.97 13.95
N ALA A 253 -28.71 -20.71 13.04
CA ALA A 253 -27.29 -21.06 13.11
C ALA A 253 -26.42 -19.83 13.40
N LEU A 254 -25.46 -19.98 14.32
CA LEU A 254 -24.53 -18.91 14.67
C LEU A 254 -23.56 -18.69 13.50
N GLY A 255 -23.65 -17.50 12.87
CA GLY A 255 -22.83 -17.14 11.71
C GLY A 255 -21.57 -16.37 12.07
N ALA A 256 -21.66 -15.47 13.06
CA ALA A 256 -20.53 -14.67 13.48
C ALA A 256 -20.58 -14.26 14.95
N VAL A 257 -19.39 -14.02 15.52
CA VAL A 257 -19.20 -13.47 16.86
C VAL A 257 -18.42 -12.17 16.76
N TYR A 258 -18.97 -11.10 17.33
CA TYR A 258 -18.34 -9.79 17.45
C TYR A 258 -17.95 -9.58 18.90
N HIS A 259 -16.65 -9.44 19.18
CA HIS A 259 -16.17 -9.23 20.53
C HIS A 259 -15.97 -7.74 20.82
N ALA A 260 -16.97 -7.10 21.42
CA ALA A 260 -16.90 -5.70 21.85
C ALA A 260 -16.85 -5.57 23.39
N ALA A 261 -16.57 -6.66 24.11
CA ALA A 261 -16.30 -6.62 25.53
C ALA A 261 -14.91 -6.03 25.79
N GLY A 262 -14.85 -5.01 26.64
CA GLY A 262 -13.62 -4.37 27.08
C GLY A 262 -13.92 -3.48 28.28
N GLU A 263 -12.94 -3.32 29.16
CA GLU A 263 -12.98 -2.35 30.26
C GLU A 263 -12.02 -1.20 29.91
N LEU A 264 -12.39 0.01 30.31
CA LEU A 264 -11.51 1.18 30.35
C LEU A 264 -11.06 1.42 31.79
#